data_AF-A0A1F8YBJ7-F1
#
_entry.id   AF-A0A1F8YBJ7-F1
#
_cell.length_a   1.000
_cell.length_b   1.000
_cell.length_c   1.000
_cell.angle_alpha   90.00
_cell.angle_beta   90.00
_cell.angle_gamma   90.00
#
_symmetry.space_group_name_H-M   'P 1'
#
loop_
_entity.id
_entity.type
_entity.pdbx_description
1 polymer ?
#
loop_
_entity_poly.entity_id
_entity_poly.type
_entity_poly.pdbx_seq_one_letter_code
_entity_poly.pdbx_strand_id
1 'polypeptide(L)'
;MYLPVSVVVPLYNAERHIKDVTEAIFSQDYPAPLEIIVVNDGSRDRSLEIVKGLKDRGDLKIIDQPNQGAVTATNNGFKVAKYDIICSVDSDVVLQKDWLRKITEEFDDPAVGAVQGYYKTPHDVSFLAKMMGYDVEARYDGIASKYVTHVCTGNTAYRKSALDKAGLFDPAFKYGYDNDMSYRLQKAGYKLVFRKDALCDHYWKADIKGYLKQQYWSAYGRMQLVQKHKEKIAGDSVSGLRMILQVPLTLLFFILLISSIVLVIFRFPYNYSLLSAFTVLGIILLDRFIFAFSVLEKQKTFIALLLPFIHLLRNTVWCWAFIRWSAKLL
;
A
#
# COMPACT_ATOMS: atom_id res chain seq x y z
N MET A 1 14.66 -5.78 25.99
CA MET A 1 15.82 -6.49 25.38
C MET A 1 15.56 -6.48 23.88
N TYR A 2 16.52 -6.09 23.04
CA TYR A 2 16.28 -6.02 21.60
C TYR A 2 16.14 -7.44 21.02
N LEU A 3 15.03 -7.68 20.31
CA LEU A 3 14.74 -8.98 19.71
C LEU A 3 15.53 -9.17 18.41
N PRO A 4 16.13 -10.33 18.13
CA PRO A 4 16.68 -10.61 16.81
C PRO A 4 15.64 -10.44 15.69
N VAL A 5 16.04 -9.94 14.53
CA VAL A 5 15.13 -9.61 13.42
C VAL A 5 15.58 -10.23 12.10
N SER A 6 14.63 -10.78 11.34
CA SER A 6 14.81 -11.18 9.95
C SER A 6 14.17 -10.14 9.03
N VAL A 7 14.93 -9.52 8.12
CA VAL A 7 14.39 -8.58 7.14
C VAL A 7 14.29 -9.24 5.78
N VAL A 8 13.06 -9.39 5.28
CA VAL A 8 12.76 -9.98 3.97
C VAL A 8 12.49 -8.88 2.96
N VAL A 9 13.25 -8.91 1.86
CA VAL A 9 13.17 -7.94 0.76
C VAL A 9 12.82 -8.66 -0.54
N PRO A 10 11.56 -8.61 -1.02
CA PRO A 10 11.23 -9.08 -2.36
C PRO A 10 11.84 -8.16 -3.43
N LEU A 11 12.53 -8.76 -4.41
CA LEU A 11 13.30 -8.03 -5.41
C LEU A 11 12.86 -8.39 -6.83
N TYR A 12 12.38 -7.39 -7.57
CA TYR A 12 12.12 -7.51 -9.00
C TYR A 12 12.37 -6.19 -9.72
N ASN A 13 13.40 -6.14 -10.56
CA ASN A 13 13.76 -4.98 -11.38
C ASN A 13 13.86 -3.65 -10.60
N ALA A 14 14.65 -3.64 -9.54
CA ALA A 14 14.83 -2.50 -8.63
C ALA A 14 16.29 -1.99 -8.58
N GLU A 15 17.04 -2.07 -9.68
CA GLU A 15 18.46 -1.71 -9.71
C GLU A 15 18.75 -0.26 -9.26
N ARG A 16 17.74 0.62 -9.32
CA ARG A 16 17.83 2.03 -8.93
C ARG A 16 17.92 2.24 -7.42
N HIS A 17 17.29 1.40 -6.61
CA HIS A 17 17.10 1.63 -5.18
C HIS A 17 17.59 0.49 -4.31
N ILE A 18 17.71 -0.73 -4.84
CA ILE A 18 18.01 -1.91 -4.03
C ILE A 18 19.34 -1.81 -3.25
N LYS A 19 20.34 -1.10 -3.81
CA LYS A 19 21.59 -0.83 -3.09
C LYS A 19 21.31 -0.02 -1.82
N ASP A 20 20.65 1.13 -1.96
CA ASP A 20 20.36 2.04 -0.86
C ASP A 20 19.45 1.38 0.18
N VAL A 21 18.45 0.60 -0.26
CA VAL A 21 17.57 -0.18 0.62
C VAL A 21 18.39 -1.16 1.47
N THR A 22 19.25 -1.95 0.82
CA THR A 22 20.05 -2.97 1.52
C THR A 22 21.07 -2.33 2.46
N GLU A 23 21.74 -1.24 2.03
CA GLU A 23 22.69 -0.50 2.88
C GLU A 23 22.00 0.20 4.07
N ALA A 24 20.77 0.69 3.89
CA ALA A 24 19.98 1.26 4.97
C ALA A 24 19.57 0.22 6.03
N ILE A 25 19.32 -1.03 5.62
CA ILE A 25 19.06 -2.14 6.55
C ILE A 25 20.34 -2.51 7.32
N PHE A 26 21.49 -2.61 6.64
CA PHE A 26 22.77 -2.87 7.31
C PHE A 26 23.20 -1.78 8.29
N SER A 27 22.80 -0.53 8.05
CA SER A 27 23.18 0.63 8.85
C SER A 27 22.18 1.01 9.94
N GLN A 28 21.22 0.13 10.24
CA GLN A 28 20.29 0.34 11.35
C GLN A 28 21.04 0.41 12.68
N ASP A 29 20.65 1.38 13.51
CA ASP A 29 21.13 1.53 14.89
C ASP A 29 20.40 0.53 15.80
N TYR A 30 20.71 -0.76 15.58
CA TYR A 30 20.03 -1.89 16.20
C TYR A 30 21.03 -2.89 16.80
N PRO A 31 21.07 -3.08 18.13
CA PRO A 31 22.13 -3.83 18.79
C PRO A 31 21.91 -5.35 18.84
N ALA A 32 20.78 -5.85 18.36
CA ALA A 32 20.48 -7.28 18.31
C ALA A 32 20.77 -7.89 16.93
N PRO A 33 20.95 -9.23 16.83
CA PRO A 33 21.20 -9.90 15.56
C PRO A 33 20.16 -9.58 14.48
N LEU A 34 20.67 -9.31 13.28
CA LEU A 34 19.89 -8.94 12.10
C LEU A 34 20.34 -9.82 10.93
N GLU A 35 19.40 -10.52 10.29
CA GLU A 35 19.65 -11.17 8.99
C GLU A 35 18.83 -10.46 7.90
N ILE A 36 19.36 -10.43 6.69
CA ILE A 36 18.69 -9.92 5.50
C ILE A 36 18.46 -11.09 4.54
N ILE A 37 17.24 -11.24 4.08
CA ILE A 37 16.84 -12.26 3.10
C ILE A 37 16.29 -11.54 1.88
N VAL A 38 17.11 -11.41 0.84
CA VAL A 38 16.67 -10.88 -0.44
C VAL A 38 16.14 -12.03 -1.30
N VAL A 39 14.91 -11.90 -1.76
CA VAL A 39 14.28 -12.89 -2.66
C VAL A 39 14.16 -12.28 -4.06
N ASN A 40 15.12 -12.61 -4.93
CA ASN A 40 15.09 -12.22 -6.33
C ASN A 40 14.03 -13.01 -7.08
N ASP A 41 12.97 -12.33 -7.52
CA ASP A 41 11.81 -12.89 -8.21
C ASP A 41 11.97 -12.79 -9.74
N GLY A 42 13.14 -13.23 -10.23
CA GLY A 42 13.44 -13.26 -11.66
C GLY A 42 13.72 -11.89 -12.28
N SER A 43 14.45 -11.01 -11.58
CA SER A 43 14.91 -9.72 -12.14
C SER A 43 15.68 -9.91 -13.45
N ARG A 44 15.49 -8.97 -14.37
CA ARG A 44 16.16 -8.93 -15.70
C ARG A 44 17.16 -7.78 -15.84
N ASP A 45 17.16 -6.85 -14.89
CA ASP A 45 18.12 -5.76 -14.78
C ASP A 45 19.29 -6.17 -13.87
N ARG A 46 20.12 -5.21 -13.44
CA ARG A 46 21.29 -5.49 -12.58
C ARG A 46 20.96 -5.70 -11.11
N SER A 47 19.68 -5.81 -10.73
CA SER A 47 19.26 -5.95 -9.32
C SER A 47 19.97 -7.10 -8.59
N LEU A 48 20.00 -8.29 -9.20
CA LEU A 48 20.63 -9.46 -8.59
C LEU A 48 22.15 -9.30 -8.46
N GLU A 49 22.80 -8.70 -9.47
CA GLU A 49 24.23 -8.41 -9.46
C GLU A 49 24.59 -7.46 -8.31
N ILE A 50 23.82 -6.37 -8.15
CA ILE A 50 24.00 -5.37 -7.10
C ILE A 50 23.94 -6.03 -5.71
N VAL A 51 22.90 -6.84 -5.44
CA VAL A 51 22.75 -7.48 -4.12
C VAL A 51 23.83 -8.53 -3.87
N LYS A 52 24.26 -9.27 -4.90
CA LYS A 52 25.40 -10.20 -4.78
C LYS A 52 26.68 -9.47 -4.36
N GLY A 53 26.91 -8.26 -4.87
CA GLY A 53 28.03 -7.40 -4.48
C GLY A 53 27.99 -6.89 -3.03
N LEU A 54 26.87 -7.06 -2.32
CA LEU A 54 26.71 -6.65 -0.92
C LEU A 54 26.83 -7.80 0.08
N LYS A 55 27.09 -9.04 -0.37
CA LYS A 55 27.16 -10.22 0.51
C LYS A 55 28.15 -10.09 1.67
N ASP A 56 29.29 -9.45 1.44
CA ASP A 56 30.34 -9.35 2.46
C ASP A 56 30.09 -8.23 3.49
N ARG A 57 28.96 -7.51 3.38
CA ARG A 57 28.61 -6.39 4.28
C ARG A 57 27.95 -6.85 5.58
N GLY A 58 27.40 -8.06 5.64
CA GLY A 58 26.73 -8.60 6.82
C GLY A 58 26.01 -9.92 6.54
N ASP A 59 25.08 -10.31 7.40
CA ASP A 59 24.29 -11.54 7.24
C ASP A 59 23.23 -11.37 6.14
N LEU A 60 23.61 -11.67 4.89
CA LEU A 60 22.78 -11.53 3.70
C LEU A 60 22.60 -12.87 2.97
N LYS A 61 21.36 -13.38 3.01
CA LYS A 61 20.90 -14.51 2.23
C LYS A 61 20.21 -14.04 0.96
N ILE A 62 20.53 -14.68 -0.16
CA ILE A 62 19.88 -14.43 -1.45
C ILE A 62 19.17 -15.71 -1.88
N ILE A 63 17.87 -15.62 -2.10
CA ILE A 63 17.08 -16.65 -2.77
C ILE A 63 16.83 -16.16 -4.19
N ASP A 64 17.20 -16.97 -5.18
CA ASP A 64 16.96 -16.70 -6.59
C ASP A 64 15.89 -17.65 -7.13
N GLN A 65 14.81 -17.10 -7.68
CA GLN A 65 13.66 -17.88 -8.15
C GLN A 65 13.09 -17.31 -9.47
N PRO A 66 12.38 -18.13 -10.26
CA PRO A 66 11.55 -17.62 -11.36
C PRO A 66 10.49 -16.66 -10.84
N ASN A 67 10.09 -15.69 -11.68
CA ASN A 67 9.08 -14.69 -11.33
C ASN A 67 7.73 -15.34 -10.98
N GLN A 68 7.36 -15.27 -9.70
CA GLN A 68 6.12 -15.82 -9.14
C GLN A 68 5.28 -14.75 -8.41
N GLY A 69 5.72 -13.49 -8.47
CA GLY A 69 5.08 -12.34 -7.86
C GLY A 69 5.57 -12.04 -6.45
N ALA A 70 5.44 -10.77 -6.05
CA ALA A 70 5.92 -10.24 -4.77
C ALA A 70 5.38 -11.00 -3.54
N VAL A 71 4.12 -11.45 -3.59
CA VAL A 71 3.51 -12.23 -2.51
C VAL A 71 4.24 -13.57 -2.30
N THR A 72 4.47 -14.30 -3.39
CA THR A 72 5.17 -15.60 -3.33
C THR A 72 6.63 -15.42 -2.91
N ALA A 73 7.31 -14.41 -3.45
CA ALA A 73 8.68 -14.07 -3.08
C ALA A 73 8.79 -13.73 -1.57
N THR A 74 7.91 -12.88 -1.06
CA THR A 74 7.88 -12.51 0.36
C THR A 74 7.61 -13.72 1.26
N ASN A 75 6.64 -14.57 0.89
CA ASN A 75 6.34 -15.80 1.62
C ASN A 75 7.53 -16.77 1.65
N ASN A 76 8.27 -16.89 0.55
CA ASN A 76 9.46 -17.74 0.50
C ASN A 76 10.58 -17.21 1.41
N GLY A 77 10.71 -15.88 1.53
CA GLY A 77 11.56 -15.26 2.53
C GLY A 77 11.09 -15.54 3.97
N PHE A 78 9.80 -15.34 4.26
CA PHE A 78 9.23 -15.62 5.59
C PHE A 78 9.45 -17.07 6.06
N LYS A 79 9.34 -18.05 5.15
CA LYS A 79 9.55 -19.47 5.48
C LYS A 79 10.97 -19.80 5.93
N VAL A 80 11.97 -19.06 5.43
CA VAL A 80 13.38 -19.31 5.76
C VAL A 80 13.92 -18.36 6.83
N ALA A 81 13.08 -17.43 7.33
CA ALA A 81 13.43 -16.49 8.37
C ALA A 81 13.70 -17.21 9.70
N LYS A 82 14.87 -16.94 10.27
CA LYS A 82 15.40 -17.54 11.49
C LYS A 82 14.74 -17.00 12.76
N TYR A 83 14.45 -15.70 12.80
CA TYR A 83 14.06 -15.01 14.02
C TYR A 83 12.54 -14.84 14.18
N ASP A 84 12.11 -14.51 15.39
CA ASP A 84 10.69 -14.42 15.75
C ASP A 84 10.03 -13.11 15.31
N ILE A 85 10.82 -12.09 14.97
CA ILE A 85 10.34 -10.85 14.36
C ILE A 85 10.81 -10.82 12.91
N ILE A 86 9.84 -10.75 11.99
CA ILE A 86 10.09 -10.78 10.56
C ILE A 86 9.59 -9.48 9.93
N CYS A 87 10.50 -8.68 9.37
CA CYS A 87 10.19 -7.47 8.62
C CYS A 87 9.97 -7.79 7.14
N SER A 88 8.97 -7.16 6.54
CA SER A 88 8.79 -7.06 5.09
C SER A 88 9.12 -5.64 4.67
N VAL A 89 10.17 -5.49 3.87
CA VAL A 89 10.67 -4.21 3.37
C VAL A 89 10.70 -4.25 1.85
N ASP A 90 10.03 -3.30 1.19
CA ASP A 90 9.98 -3.28 -0.27
C ASP A 90 11.30 -2.77 -0.86
N SER A 91 11.61 -3.17 -2.10
CA SER A 91 12.89 -2.86 -2.76
C SER A 91 13.05 -1.39 -3.20
N ASP A 92 12.05 -0.56 -2.90
CA ASP A 92 11.99 0.89 -3.10
C ASP A 92 11.73 1.65 -1.78
N VAL A 93 11.94 1.01 -0.62
CA VAL A 93 11.78 1.60 0.72
C VAL A 93 13.11 1.64 1.47
N VAL A 94 13.63 2.84 1.70
CA VAL A 94 14.88 3.09 2.43
C VAL A 94 14.56 3.43 3.89
N LEU A 95 14.95 2.57 4.82
CA LEU A 95 14.65 2.74 6.24
C LEU A 95 15.50 3.86 6.87
N GLN A 96 14.92 4.68 7.75
CA GLN A 96 15.70 5.59 8.58
C GLN A 96 16.48 4.81 9.66
N LYS A 97 17.59 5.35 10.15
CA LYS A 97 18.55 4.63 11.00
C LYS A 97 17.96 4.01 12.28
N ASP A 98 16.93 4.62 12.84
CA ASP A 98 16.30 4.17 14.10
C ASP A 98 15.00 3.38 13.89
N TRP A 99 14.69 3.00 12.64
CA TRP A 99 13.45 2.34 12.28
C TRP A 99 13.27 1.00 13.01
N LEU A 100 14.28 0.13 12.99
CA LEU A 100 14.21 -1.17 13.66
C LEU A 100 13.99 -1.04 15.17
N ARG A 101 14.67 -0.09 15.82
CA ARG A 101 14.48 0.19 17.26
C ARG A 101 13.02 0.52 17.56
N LYS A 102 12.46 1.51 16.87
CA LYS A 102 11.08 1.97 17.09
C LYS A 102 10.04 0.90 16.80
N ILE A 103 10.24 0.12 15.74
CA ILE A 103 9.29 -0.93 15.35
C ILE A 103 9.31 -2.09 16.33
N THR A 104 10.50 -2.48 16.81
CA THR A 104 10.66 -3.67 17.66
C THR A 104 10.18 -3.46 19.10
N GLU A 105 10.20 -2.22 19.60
CA GLU A 105 9.64 -1.83 20.91
C GLU A 105 8.18 -2.28 21.09
N GLU A 106 7.35 -2.22 20.04
CA GLU A 106 5.94 -2.59 20.16
C GLU A 106 5.72 -4.09 20.36
N PHE A 107 6.73 -4.94 20.10
CA PHE A 107 6.63 -6.38 20.34
C PHE A 107 6.91 -6.80 21.78
N ASP A 108 7.19 -5.85 22.69
CA ASP A 108 7.16 -6.10 24.13
C ASP A 108 5.72 -6.48 24.59
N ASP A 109 4.69 -6.02 23.88
CA ASP A 109 3.31 -6.51 24.05
C ASP A 109 3.10 -7.82 23.25
N PRO A 110 2.89 -8.98 23.90
CA PRO A 110 2.67 -10.24 23.21
C PRO A 110 1.39 -10.26 22.36
N ALA A 111 0.45 -9.34 22.60
CA ALA A 111 -0.76 -9.18 21.79
C ALA A 111 -0.49 -8.46 20.46
N VAL A 112 0.67 -7.83 20.27
CA VAL A 112 1.02 -7.17 18.99
C VAL A 112 1.48 -8.23 17.99
N GLY A 113 0.76 -8.33 16.87
CA GLY A 113 1.06 -9.26 15.78
C GLY A 113 1.76 -8.61 14.60
N ALA A 114 1.56 -7.31 14.37
CA ALA A 114 2.24 -6.56 13.33
C ALA A 114 2.39 -5.08 13.67
N VAL A 115 3.46 -4.47 13.16
CA VAL A 115 3.83 -3.07 13.40
C VAL A 115 4.31 -2.45 12.10
N GLN A 116 3.66 -1.37 11.67
CA GLN A 116 4.00 -0.64 10.46
C GLN A 116 4.66 0.71 10.80
N GLY A 117 5.68 1.09 10.03
CA GLY A 117 6.26 2.43 10.06
C GLY A 117 5.51 3.45 9.19
N TYR A 118 6.07 4.65 9.09
CA TYR A 118 5.52 5.75 8.31
C TYR A 118 6.31 5.95 7.02
N TYR A 119 5.60 5.98 5.87
CA TYR A 119 6.20 6.33 4.59
C TYR A 119 6.35 7.83 4.44
N LYS A 120 7.57 8.27 4.19
CA LYS A 120 7.91 9.65 3.85
C LYS A 120 8.32 9.72 2.38
N THR A 121 7.89 10.79 1.72
CA THR A 121 8.25 11.04 0.33
C THR A 121 9.56 11.81 0.26
N PRO A 122 10.59 11.31 -0.45
CA PRO A 122 11.84 12.05 -0.61
C PRO A 122 11.62 13.38 -1.34
N HIS A 123 12.46 14.37 -1.07
CA HIS A 123 12.30 15.72 -1.63
C HIS A 123 12.69 15.81 -3.11
N ASP A 124 13.58 14.94 -3.56
CA ASP A 124 14.23 14.92 -4.88
C ASP A 124 13.58 13.93 -5.86
N VAL A 125 12.28 13.65 -5.70
CA VAL A 125 11.51 12.82 -6.62
C VAL A 125 10.66 13.65 -7.59
N SER A 126 10.18 12.98 -8.64
CA SER A 126 9.34 13.60 -9.66
C SER A 126 8.05 14.19 -9.07
N PHE A 127 7.47 15.14 -9.80
CA PHE A 127 6.20 15.75 -9.44
C PHE A 127 5.08 14.70 -9.22
N LEU A 128 4.98 13.67 -10.08
CA LEU A 128 3.98 12.62 -9.93
C LEU A 128 4.24 11.75 -8.71
N ALA A 129 5.50 11.43 -8.41
CA ALA A 129 5.87 10.69 -7.21
C ALA A 129 5.50 11.48 -5.94
N LYS A 130 5.75 12.80 -5.92
CA LYS A 130 5.31 13.69 -4.82
C LYS A 130 3.82 13.63 -4.59
N MET A 131 3.01 13.71 -5.64
CA MET A 131 1.55 13.61 -5.50
C MET A 131 1.10 12.29 -4.89
N MET A 132 1.64 11.16 -5.36
CA MET A 132 1.27 9.84 -4.83
C MET A 132 1.67 9.71 -3.37
N GLY A 133 2.88 10.16 -3.04
CA GLY A 133 3.39 10.11 -1.69
C GLY A 133 2.62 11.01 -0.72
N TYR A 134 2.32 12.25 -1.11
CA TYR A 134 1.53 13.16 -0.27
C TYR A 134 0.10 12.67 -0.04
N ASP A 135 -0.52 11.94 -0.98
CA ASP A 135 -1.81 11.27 -0.74
C ASP A 135 -1.69 10.20 0.36
N VAL A 136 -0.61 9.42 0.38
CA VAL A 136 -0.41 8.39 1.41
C VAL A 136 -0.08 9.03 2.76
N GLU A 137 0.84 10.00 2.78
CA GLU A 137 1.21 10.74 3.99
C GLU A 137 -0.01 11.37 4.65
N ALA A 138 -0.86 12.06 3.90
CA ALA A 138 -2.06 12.68 4.45
C ALA A 138 -3.05 11.66 5.03
N ARG A 139 -3.14 10.45 4.46
CA ARG A 139 -3.92 9.36 5.05
C ARG A 139 -3.30 8.85 6.35
N TYR A 140 -1.98 8.70 6.40
CA TYR A 140 -1.24 8.28 7.60
C TYR A 140 -1.32 9.31 8.73
N ASP A 141 -1.33 10.59 8.37
CA ASP A 141 -1.50 11.70 9.30
C ASP A 141 -2.86 11.67 9.99
N GLY A 142 -3.91 11.34 9.23
CA GLY A 142 -5.27 11.19 9.72
C GLY A 142 -5.49 10.00 10.68
N ILE A 143 -4.52 9.10 10.84
CA ILE A 143 -4.61 7.98 11.78
C ILE A 143 -4.47 8.53 13.21
N ALA A 144 -5.56 8.58 13.96
CA ALA A 144 -5.56 9.15 15.32
C ALA A 144 -5.05 8.17 16.40
N SER A 145 -5.27 6.87 16.21
CA SER A 145 -4.92 5.81 17.17
C SER A 145 -3.66 5.08 16.71
N LYS A 146 -2.79 4.70 17.67
CA LYS A 146 -1.67 3.80 17.37
C LYS A 146 -2.15 2.42 16.92
N TYR A 147 -3.27 1.94 17.46
CA TYR A 147 -3.86 0.68 17.07
C TYR A 147 -4.72 0.87 15.82
N VAL A 148 -4.41 0.10 14.79
CA VAL A 148 -5.02 0.18 13.46
C VAL A 148 -5.66 -1.14 13.06
N THR A 149 -6.53 -1.10 12.06
CA THR A 149 -7.19 -2.29 11.52
C THR A 149 -6.54 -2.80 10.23
N HIS A 150 -5.51 -2.11 9.76
CA HIS A 150 -4.76 -2.44 8.56
C HIS A 150 -3.34 -1.88 8.66
N VAL A 151 -2.36 -2.72 8.36
CA VAL A 151 -0.96 -2.36 8.13
C VAL A 151 -0.59 -2.70 6.68
N CYS A 152 0.08 -1.79 5.98
CA CYS A 152 0.54 -2.01 4.62
C CYS A 152 1.86 -2.79 4.59
N THR A 153 2.10 -3.59 3.56
CA THR A 153 3.43 -4.21 3.34
C THR A 153 4.47 -3.18 2.89
N GLY A 154 5.74 -3.56 2.95
CA GLY A 154 6.88 -2.76 2.49
C GLY A 154 7.59 -1.94 3.57
N ASN A 155 6.97 -1.77 4.73
CA ASN A 155 7.59 -1.22 5.94
C ASN A 155 6.91 -1.77 7.21
N THR A 156 6.69 -3.09 7.25
CA THR A 156 5.97 -3.73 8.36
C THR A 156 6.77 -4.89 8.94
N ALA A 157 6.83 -4.94 10.27
CA ALA A 157 7.28 -6.11 11.02
C ALA A 157 6.10 -6.96 11.47
N TYR A 158 6.31 -8.27 11.50
CA TYR A 158 5.34 -9.26 11.94
C TYR A 158 5.96 -10.15 13.01
N ARG A 159 5.14 -10.54 14.00
CA ARG A 159 5.50 -11.60 14.93
C ARG A 159 5.33 -12.95 14.22
N LYS A 160 6.35 -13.80 14.23
CA LYS A 160 6.35 -15.11 13.56
C LYS A 160 5.21 -16.00 14.06
N SER A 161 4.99 -16.08 15.37
CA SER A 161 3.86 -16.83 15.94
C SER A 161 2.48 -16.29 15.50
N ALA A 162 2.38 -15.01 15.18
CA ALA A 162 1.16 -14.43 14.63
C ALA A 162 0.96 -14.83 13.15
N LEU A 163 2.04 -14.88 12.37
CA LEU A 163 2.03 -15.44 11.00
C LEU A 163 1.69 -16.94 11.00
N ASP A 164 2.24 -17.71 11.92
CA ASP A 164 1.96 -19.15 12.04
C ASP A 164 0.48 -19.39 12.36
N LYS A 165 -0.13 -18.55 13.20
CA LYS A 165 -1.55 -18.63 13.56
C LYS A 165 -2.48 -18.12 12.45
N ALA A 166 -2.12 -17.04 11.77
CA ALA A 166 -2.95 -16.42 10.74
C ALA A 166 -2.79 -17.06 9.35
N GLY A 167 -1.67 -17.75 9.11
CA GLY A 167 -1.17 -18.14 7.79
C GLY A 167 -0.39 -17.00 7.10
N LEU A 168 0.45 -17.34 6.13
CA LEU A 168 1.22 -16.38 5.33
C LEU A 168 0.33 -15.53 4.39
N PHE A 169 0.92 -14.70 3.53
CA PHE A 169 0.14 -13.95 2.55
C PHE A 169 -0.55 -14.88 1.55
N ASP A 170 -1.79 -14.58 1.20
CA ASP A 170 -2.57 -15.39 0.27
C ASP A 170 -2.18 -15.08 -1.20
N PRO A 171 -1.56 -16.02 -1.94
CA PRO A 171 -1.11 -15.79 -3.31
C PRO A 171 -2.24 -15.54 -4.32
N ALA A 172 -3.50 -15.78 -3.96
CA ALA A 172 -4.64 -15.45 -4.81
C ALA A 172 -4.85 -13.92 -4.96
N PHE A 173 -4.27 -13.12 -4.05
CA PHE A 173 -4.32 -11.68 -4.12
C PHE A 173 -3.11 -11.12 -4.85
N LYS A 174 -3.37 -10.38 -5.94
CA LYS A 174 -2.34 -9.55 -6.57
C LYS A 174 -2.10 -8.25 -5.80
N TYR A 175 -3.17 -7.70 -5.22
CA TYR A 175 -3.20 -6.52 -4.35
C TYR A 175 -4.22 -6.77 -3.25
N GLY A 176 -4.03 -6.15 -2.08
CA GLY A 176 -4.89 -6.34 -0.90
C GLY A 176 -4.53 -7.55 -0.04
N TYR A 177 -3.38 -8.20 -0.30
CA TYR A 177 -2.85 -9.29 0.52
C TYR A 177 -2.42 -8.81 1.91
N ASP A 178 -2.04 -7.55 2.04
CA ASP A 178 -1.75 -6.83 3.29
C ASP A 178 -3.03 -6.56 4.09
N ASN A 179 -4.11 -6.11 3.44
CA ASN A 179 -5.43 -6.02 4.06
C ASN A 179 -5.91 -7.40 4.55
N ASP A 180 -5.82 -8.43 3.69
CA ASP A 180 -6.23 -9.80 4.03
C ASP A 180 -5.46 -10.33 5.26
N MET A 181 -4.13 -10.17 5.27
CA MET A 181 -3.29 -10.52 6.41
C MET A 181 -3.70 -9.75 7.67
N SER A 182 -3.86 -8.44 7.56
CA SER A 182 -4.27 -7.59 8.69
C SER A 182 -5.60 -8.04 9.31
N TYR A 183 -6.57 -8.42 8.48
CA TYR A 183 -7.87 -8.88 8.96
C TYR A 183 -7.77 -10.28 9.59
N ARG A 184 -6.97 -11.18 9.03
CA ARG A 184 -6.70 -12.50 9.62
C ARG A 184 -5.96 -12.40 10.97
N LEU A 185 -4.98 -11.51 11.09
CA LEU A 185 -4.27 -11.26 12.35
C LEU A 185 -5.22 -10.74 13.45
N GLN A 186 -6.09 -9.79 13.12
CA GLN A 186 -7.11 -9.31 14.07
C GLN A 186 -8.09 -10.41 14.47
N LYS A 187 -8.57 -11.21 13.51
CA LYS A 187 -9.44 -12.36 13.80
C LYS A 187 -8.75 -13.42 14.67
N ALA A 188 -7.43 -13.53 14.57
CA ALA A 188 -6.61 -14.39 15.42
C ALA A 188 -6.33 -13.78 16.82
N GLY A 189 -6.83 -12.58 17.11
CA GLY A 189 -6.73 -11.90 18.41
C GLY A 189 -5.54 -10.96 18.55
N TYR A 190 -4.80 -10.67 17.48
CA TYR A 190 -3.65 -9.77 17.53
C TYR A 190 -4.02 -8.31 17.28
N LYS A 191 -3.29 -7.42 17.93
CA LYS A 191 -3.29 -5.98 17.68
C LYS A 191 -2.33 -5.65 16.53
N LEU A 192 -2.70 -4.65 15.74
CA LEU A 192 -1.83 -4.07 14.72
C LEU A 192 -1.49 -2.65 15.14
N VAL A 193 -0.22 -2.27 15.01
CA VAL A 193 0.27 -0.97 15.44
C VAL A 193 0.81 -0.16 14.26
N PHE A 194 0.52 1.13 14.24
CA PHE A 194 1.11 2.09 13.33
C PHE A 194 2.01 3.06 14.09
N ARG A 195 3.32 3.01 13.84
CA ARG A 195 4.36 3.84 14.46
C ARG A 195 4.69 5.03 13.57
N LYS A 196 4.09 6.18 13.86
CA LYS A 196 4.29 7.43 13.10
C LYS A 196 5.73 7.96 13.12
N ASP A 197 6.49 7.62 14.16
CA ASP A 197 7.87 8.02 14.35
C ASP A 197 8.88 7.09 13.68
N ALA A 198 8.48 5.88 13.27
CA ALA A 198 9.33 4.92 12.56
C ALA A 198 9.33 5.21 11.05
N LEU A 199 10.12 6.20 10.65
CA LEU A 199 10.12 6.75 9.29
C LEU A 199 10.90 5.87 8.29
N CYS A 200 10.43 5.81 7.05
CA CYS A 200 11.19 5.30 5.90
C CYS A 200 10.88 6.12 4.66
N ASP A 201 11.86 6.28 3.79
CA ASP A 201 11.74 6.98 2.52
C ASP A 201 11.23 6.01 1.45
N HIS A 202 10.11 6.33 0.81
CA HIS A 202 9.49 5.47 -0.22
C HIS A 202 9.56 6.12 -1.60
N TYR A 203 10.18 5.42 -2.54
CA TYR A 203 10.39 5.90 -3.91
C TYR A 203 9.20 5.54 -4.81
N TRP A 204 8.15 6.37 -4.74
CA TRP A 204 6.91 6.19 -5.50
C TRP A 204 7.12 6.15 -7.02
N LYS A 205 6.19 5.47 -7.71
CA LYS A 205 6.16 5.44 -9.18
C LYS A 205 6.16 6.84 -9.77
N ALA A 206 6.91 7.04 -10.85
CA ALA A 206 7.06 8.34 -11.51
C ALA A 206 6.17 8.49 -12.76
N ASP A 207 5.26 7.55 -13.04
CA ASP A 207 4.46 7.55 -14.26
C ASP A 207 2.95 7.31 -14.03
N ILE A 208 2.11 8.06 -14.75
CA ILE A 208 0.65 8.02 -14.59
C ILE A 208 0.05 6.68 -15.00
N LYS A 209 0.60 6.03 -16.03
CA LYS A 209 0.11 4.75 -16.54
C LYS A 209 0.32 3.63 -15.52
N GLY A 210 1.50 3.59 -14.91
CA GLY A 210 1.91 2.68 -13.85
C GLY A 210 1.10 2.90 -12.58
N TYR A 211 0.85 4.16 -12.21
CA TYR A 211 -0.07 4.51 -11.14
C TYR A 211 -1.49 3.99 -11.41
N LEU A 212 -2.11 4.36 -12.54
CA LEU A 212 -3.48 3.92 -12.85
C LEU A 212 -3.60 2.40 -12.96
N LYS A 213 -2.59 1.71 -13.50
CA LYS A 213 -2.53 0.24 -13.50
C LYS A 213 -2.52 -0.32 -12.08
N GLN A 214 -1.75 0.27 -11.17
CA GLN A 214 -1.75 -0.13 -9.75
C GLN A 214 -3.11 0.13 -9.11
N GLN A 215 -3.72 1.29 -9.36
CA GLN A 215 -5.04 1.63 -8.82
C GLN A 215 -6.14 0.69 -9.32
N TYR A 216 -6.08 0.25 -10.58
CA TYR A 216 -6.97 -0.78 -11.12
C TYR A 216 -6.88 -2.07 -10.29
N TRP A 217 -5.68 -2.59 -10.09
CA TRP A 217 -5.50 -3.83 -9.37
C TRP A 217 -5.78 -3.70 -7.87
N SER A 218 -5.52 -2.53 -7.27
CA SER A 218 -5.91 -2.22 -5.90
C SER A 218 -7.44 -2.27 -5.74
N ALA A 219 -8.21 -1.65 -6.65
CA ALA A 219 -9.67 -1.74 -6.63
C ALA A 219 -10.20 -3.15 -6.91
N TYR A 220 -9.59 -3.88 -7.84
CA TYR A 220 -9.95 -5.27 -8.11
C TYR A 220 -9.70 -6.15 -6.87
N GLY A 221 -8.53 -6.02 -6.26
CA GLY A 221 -8.17 -6.72 -5.01
C GLY A 221 -9.10 -6.37 -3.86
N ARG A 222 -9.56 -5.11 -3.79
CA ARG A 222 -10.57 -4.69 -2.80
C ARG A 222 -11.89 -5.45 -2.96
N MET A 223 -12.31 -5.79 -4.17
CA MET A 223 -13.53 -6.59 -4.37
C MET A 223 -13.34 -8.04 -3.93
N GLN A 224 -12.19 -8.65 -4.28
CA GLN A 224 -11.82 -9.98 -3.77
C GLN A 224 -11.76 -9.99 -2.22
N LEU A 225 -11.25 -8.91 -1.63
CA LEU A 225 -11.11 -8.76 -0.20
C LEU A 225 -12.48 -8.67 0.49
N VAL A 226 -13.42 -7.87 -0.04
CA VAL A 226 -14.79 -7.79 0.50
C VAL A 226 -15.55 -9.10 0.30
N GLN A 227 -15.28 -9.84 -0.78
CA GLN A 227 -15.85 -11.18 -0.96
C GLN A 227 -15.38 -12.16 0.13
N LYS A 228 -14.09 -12.09 0.52
CA LYS A 228 -13.49 -12.94 1.55
C LYS A 228 -13.82 -12.48 2.99
N HIS A 229 -13.91 -11.17 3.21
CA HIS A 229 -14.15 -10.51 4.51
C HIS A 229 -15.32 -9.51 4.40
N LYS A 230 -16.55 -10.04 4.36
CA LYS A 230 -17.77 -9.27 4.09
C LYS A 230 -18.02 -8.15 5.10
N GLU A 231 -17.59 -8.34 6.34
CA GLU A 231 -17.66 -7.36 7.42
C GLU A 231 -16.84 -6.09 7.15
N LYS A 232 -15.92 -6.13 6.18
CA LYS A 232 -15.06 -5.01 5.82
C LYS A 232 -15.61 -4.17 4.67
N ILE A 233 -16.86 -4.35 4.24
CA ILE A 233 -17.46 -3.60 3.12
C ILE A 233 -17.40 -2.06 3.31
N ALA A 234 -17.51 -1.58 4.55
CA ALA A 234 -17.49 -0.15 4.88
C ALA A 234 -16.08 0.46 5.07
N GLY A 235 -15.02 -0.35 4.99
CA GLY A 235 -13.63 0.13 5.04
C GLY A 235 -12.81 -0.35 6.23
N ASP A 236 -11.64 0.26 6.36
CA ASP A 236 -10.68 0.08 7.45
C ASP A 236 -10.03 1.42 7.83
N SER A 237 -9.06 1.39 8.73
CA SER A 237 -8.38 2.57 9.28
C SER A 237 -7.59 3.38 8.23
N VAL A 238 -7.24 2.77 7.09
CA VAL A 238 -6.50 3.44 6.01
C VAL A 238 -7.43 3.82 4.86
N SER A 239 -8.41 2.97 4.55
CA SER A 239 -9.39 3.16 3.47
C SER A 239 -10.81 3.22 4.04
N GLY A 240 -11.17 4.36 4.62
CA GLY A 240 -12.47 4.56 5.27
C GLY A 240 -13.66 4.70 4.31
N LEU A 241 -14.86 4.78 4.88
CA LEU A 241 -16.14 4.83 4.14
C LEU A 241 -16.18 5.96 3.09
N ARG A 242 -15.66 7.15 3.39
CA ARG A 242 -15.60 8.28 2.45
C ARG A 242 -14.87 7.93 1.15
N MET A 243 -13.78 7.15 1.24
CA MET A 243 -13.01 6.71 0.08
C MET A 243 -13.76 5.62 -0.70
N ILE A 244 -14.46 4.73 0.00
CA ILE A 244 -15.24 3.65 -0.62
C ILE A 244 -16.43 4.19 -1.40
N LEU A 245 -17.13 5.20 -0.87
CA LEU A 245 -18.27 5.84 -1.54
C LEU A 245 -17.90 6.55 -2.85
N GLN A 246 -16.62 6.81 -3.10
CA GLN A 246 -16.17 7.42 -4.36
C GLN A 246 -16.53 6.56 -5.58
N VAL A 247 -16.45 5.23 -5.47
CA VAL A 247 -16.75 4.32 -6.59
C VAL A 247 -18.24 4.35 -6.98
N PRO A 248 -19.22 4.10 -6.08
CA PRO A 248 -20.63 4.16 -6.43
C PRO A 248 -21.07 5.58 -6.86
N LEU A 249 -20.53 6.64 -6.26
CA LEU A 249 -20.81 8.01 -6.72
C LEU A 249 -20.29 8.26 -8.15
N THR A 250 -19.10 7.76 -8.48
CA THR A 250 -18.53 7.89 -9.83
C THR A 250 -19.31 7.03 -10.85
N LEU A 251 -19.77 5.84 -10.46
CA LEU A 251 -20.67 5.03 -11.30
C LEU A 251 -22.00 5.74 -11.54
N LEU A 252 -22.61 6.32 -10.50
CA LEU A 252 -23.84 7.10 -10.61
C LEU A 252 -23.65 8.28 -11.56
N PHE A 253 -22.53 9.00 -11.48
CA PHE A 253 -22.19 10.06 -12.43
C PHE A 253 -22.20 9.56 -13.88
N PHE A 254 -21.53 8.44 -14.18
CA PHE A 254 -21.53 7.89 -15.54
C PHE A 254 -22.91 7.42 -16.00
N ILE A 255 -23.71 6.81 -15.11
CA ILE A 255 -25.09 6.39 -15.41
C ILE A 255 -25.95 7.61 -15.76
N LEU A 256 -25.85 8.70 -15.00
CA LEU A 256 -26.59 9.93 -15.25
C LEU A 256 -26.15 10.62 -16.56
N LEU A 257 -24.85 10.57 -16.90
CA LEU A 257 -24.37 11.05 -18.20
C LEU A 257 -24.93 10.22 -19.37
N ILE A 258 -24.90 8.90 -19.27
CA ILE A 258 -25.48 8.02 -20.30
C ILE A 258 -26.98 8.27 -20.43
N SER A 259 -27.70 8.37 -19.30
CA SER A 259 -29.12 8.72 -19.27
C SER A 259 -29.41 10.05 -19.96
N SER A 260 -28.59 11.08 -19.71
CA SER A 260 -28.70 12.38 -20.39
C SER A 260 -28.56 12.25 -21.91
N ILE A 261 -27.59 11.47 -22.38
CA ILE A 261 -27.39 11.22 -23.83
C ILE A 261 -28.63 10.55 -24.44
N VAL A 262 -29.18 9.55 -23.76
CA VAL A 262 -30.41 8.86 -24.18
C VAL A 262 -31.59 9.84 -24.27
N LEU A 263 -31.81 10.67 -23.25
CA LEU A 263 -32.90 11.66 -23.25
C LEU A 263 -32.79 12.66 -24.42
N VAL A 264 -31.56 13.07 -24.77
CA VAL A 264 -31.30 13.94 -25.93
C VAL A 264 -31.62 13.24 -27.25
N ILE A 265 -31.21 11.97 -27.40
CA ILE A 265 -31.49 11.17 -28.61
C ILE A 265 -32.99 11.02 -28.85
N PHE A 266 -33.75 10.74 -27.78
CA PHE A 266 -35.20 10.57 -27.85
C PHE A 266 -36.00 11.88 -27.74
N ARG A 267 -35.31 13.04 -27.75
CA ARG A 267 -35.91 14.40 -27.73
C ARG A 267 -36.92 14.62 -26.59
N PHE A 268 -36.62 14.10 -25.40
CA PHE A 268 -37.42 14.43 -24.22
C PHE A 268 -37.30 15.93 -23.90
N PRO A 269 -38.41 16.59 -23.49
CA PRO A 269 -38.43 18.04 -23.29
C PRO A 269 -37.61 18.53 -22.08
N TYR A 270 -37.29 17.64 -21.15
CA TYR A 270 -36.54 17.96 -19.93
C TYR A 270 -35.36 16.98 -19.75
N ASN A 271 -34.19 17.50 -19.35
CA ASN A 271 -32.99 16.71 -19.07
C ASN A 271 -32.44 16.98 -17.67
N TYR A 272 -33.16 16.49 -16.65
CA TYR A 272 -32.71 16.57 -15.26
C TYR A 272 -31.49 15.66 -14.98
N SER A 273 -31.23 14.66 -15.83
CA SER A 273 -30.09 13.74 -15.69
C SER A 273 -28.75 14.46 -15.82
N LEU A 274 -28.63 15.43 -16.73
CA LEU A 274 -27.41 16.21 -16.90
C LEU A 274 -27.08 17.06 -15.67
N LEU A 275 -28.08 17.79 -15.15
CA LEU A 275 -27.92 18.59 -13.93
C LEU A 275 -27.56 17.70 -12.73
N SER A 276 -28.20 16.54 -12.62
CA SER A 276 -27.90 15.56 -11.56
C SER A 276 -26.48 15.02 -11.68
N ALA A 277 -26.00 14.73 -12.90
CA ALA A 277 -24.62 14.30 -13.14
C ALA A 277 -23.61 15.35 -12.65
N PHE A 278 -23.79 16.62 -13.03
CA PHE A 278 -22.92 17.70 -12.57
C PHE A 278 -23.00 17.94 -11.05
N THR A 279 -24.17 17.72 -10.44
CA THR A 279 -24.33 17.79 -8.99
C THR A 279 -23.50 16.70 -8.29
N VAL A 280 -23.58 15.45 -8.77
CA VAL A 280 -22.78 14.34 -8.24
C VAL A 280 -21.28 14.59 -8.45
N LEU A 281 -20.87 15.08 -9.62
CA LEU A 281 -19.49 15.46 -9.89
C LEU A 281 -19.02 16.57 -8.95
N GLY A 282 -19.86 17.57 -8.68
CA GLY A 282 -19.59 18.65 -7.73
C GLY A 282 -19.36 18.12 -6.31
N ILE A 283 -20.17 17.16 -5.84
CA ILE A 283 -19.99 16.50 -4.53
C ILE A 283 -18.66 15.76 -4.47
N ILE A 284 -18.33 14.98 -5.51
CA ILE A 284 -17.04 14.27 -5.61
C ILE A 284 -15.89 15.26 -5.55
N LEU A 285 -15.92 16.30 -6.39
CA LEU A 285 -14.87 17.31 -6.46
C LEU A 285 -14.72 18.07 -5.14
N LEU A 286 -15.81 18.49 -4.51
CA LEU A 286 -15.78 19.20 -3.23
C LEU A 286 -15.02 18.40 -2.16
N ASP A 287 -15.37 17.13 -1.98
CA ASP A 287 -14.68 16.24 -1.04
C ASP A 287 -13.20 16.07 -1.39
N ARG A 288 -12.86 15.95 -2.67
CA ARG A 288 -11.46 15.84 -3.12
C ARG A 288 -10.68 17.15 -2.96
N PHE A 289 -11.32 18.30 -3.11
CA PHE A 289 -10.71 19.61 -2.86
C PHE A 289 -10.49 19.82 -1.36
N ILE A 290 -11.42 19.43 -0.48
CA ILE A 290 -11.21 19.46 0.98
C ILE A 290 -9.96 18.66 1.35
N PHE A 291 -9.82 17.45 0.80
CA PHE A 291 -8.60 16.65 0.98
C PHE A 291 -7.36 17.37 0.44
N ALA A 292 -7.42 17.90 -0.78
CA ALA A 292 -6.32 18.65 -1.40
C ALA A 292 -5.88 19.87 -0.56
N PHE A 293 -6.83 20.60 0.05
CA PHE A 293 -6.51 21.73 0.92
C PHE A 293 -5.79 21.28 2.20
N SER A 294 -6.18 20.15 2.80
CA SER A 294 -5.45 19.61 3.96
C SER A 294 -3.99 19.24 3.61
N VAL A 295 -3.76 18.71 2.40
CA VAL A 295 -2.41 18.42 1.90
C VAL A 295 -1.65 19.72 1.60
N LEU A 296 -2.29 20.71 0.98
CA LEU A 296 -1.69 22.02 0.70
C LEU A 296 -1.24 22.72 1.98
N GLU A 297 -2.10 22.71 3.01
CA GLU A 297 -1.81 23.34 4.30
C GLU A 297 -0.60 22.68 4.97
N LYS A 298 -0.49 21.36 4.89
CA LYS A 298 0.58 20.61 5.53
C LYS A 298 1.90 20.66 4.75
N GLN A 299 1.86 20.37 3.45
CA GLN A 299 3.03 20.22 2.59
C GLN A 299 3.49 21.55 1.97
N LYS A 300 2.71 22.62 2.12
CA LYS A 300 2.98 23.98 1.59
C LYS A 300 3.29 23.97 0.09
N THR A 301 2.56 23.16 -0.67
CA THR A 301 2.83 22.94 -2.10
C THR A 301 1.56 22.94 -2.95
N PHE A 302 1.57 23.72 -4.04
CA PHE A 302 0.47 23.80 -5.00
C PHE A 302 0.22 22.49 -5.76
N ILE A 303 1.17 21.55 -5.72
CA ILE A 303 1.03 20.19 -6.24
C ILE A 303 -0.26 19.54 -5.69
N ALA A 304 -0.62 19.83 -4.44
CA ALA A 304 -1.82 19.32 -3.80
C ALA A 304 -3.12 19.63 -4.56
N LEU A 305 -3.21 20.80 -5.22
CA LEU A 305 -4.40 21.21 -5.97
C LEU A 305 -4.66 20.36 -7.23
N LEU A 306 -3.71 19.52 -7.63
CA LEU A 306 -3.85 18.59 -8.75
C LEU A 306 -4.37 17.20 -8.32
N LEU A 307 -4.38 16.92 -7.02
CA LEU A 307 -4.92 15.67 -6.47
C LEU A 307 -6.38 15.39 -6.87
N PRO A 308 -7.32 16.36 -6.90
CA PRO A 308 -8.70 16.08 -7.27
C PRO A 308 -8.85 15.48 -8.67
N PHE A 309 -8.10 15.99 -9.65
CA PHE A 309 -8.14 15.49 -11.03
C PHE A 309 -7.58 14.07 -11.14
N ILE A 310 -6.51 13.79 -10.39
CA ILE A 310 -5.86 12.48 -10.38
C ILE A 310 -6.71 11.46 -9.63
N HIS A 311 -7.41 11.90 -8.58
CA HIS A 311 -8.43 11.10 -7.90
C HIS A 311 -9.63 10.79 -8.81
N LEU A 312 -10.05 11.71 -9.69
CA LEU A 312 -11.09 11.41 -10.69
C LEU A 312 -10.63 10.36 -11.71
N LEU A 313 -9.40 10.46 -12.22
CA LEU A 313 -8.83 9.44 -13.10
C LEU A 313 -8.74 8.07 -12.40
N ARG A 314 -8.26 8.07 -11.17
CA ARG A 314 -8.23 6.88 -10.30
C ARG A 314 -9.63 6.28 -10.11
N ASN A 315 -10.62 7.11 -9.77
CA ASN A 315 -11.98 6.64 -9.52
C ASN A 315 -12.61 6.01 -10.77
N THR A 316 -12.35 6.58 -11.95
CA THR A 316 -12.76 5.99 -13.24
C THR A 316 -12.18 4.58 -13.42
N VAL A 317 -10.89 4.43 -13.12
CA VAL A 317 -10.21 3.13 -13.20
C VAL A 317 -10.74 2.14 -12.15
N TRP A 318 -11.09 2.61 -10.95
CA TRP A 318 -11.74 1.79 -9.93
C TRP A 318 -13.12 1.30 -10.36
N CYS A 319 -13.92 2.18 -11.00
CA CYS A 319 -15.21 1.79 -11.58
C CYS A 319 -15.04 0.69 -12.62
N TRP A 320 -14.03 0.81 -13.48
CA TRP A 320 -13.73 -0.22 -14.46
C TRP A 320 -13.32 -1.56 -13.83
N ALA A 321 -12.48 -1.52 -12.79
CA ALA A 321 -12.11 -2.71 -12.03
C ALA A 321 -13.32 -3.38 -11.38
N PHE A 322 -14.23 -2.59 -10.81
CA PHE A 322 -15.48 -3.06 -10.21
C PHE A 322 -16.39 -3.76 -11.24
N ILE A 323 -16.60 -3.13 -12.42
CA ILE A 323 -17.40 -3.71 -13.51
C ILE A 323 -16.78 -5.03 -13.98
N ARG A 324 -15.46 -5.05 -14.22
CA ARG A 324 -14.74 -6.25 -14.69
C ARG A 324 -14.76 -7.38 -13.68
N TRP A 325 -14.67 -7.09 -12.40
CA TRP A 325 -14.78 -8.10 -11.35
C TRP A 325 -16.20 -8.64 -11.26
N SER A 326 -17.21 -7.77 -11.26
CA SER A 326 -18.63 -8.16 -11.18
C SER A 326 -19.05 -9.03 -12.38
N ALA A 327 -18.56 -8.72 -13.58
CA ALA A 327 -18.83 -9.51 -14.78
C ALA A 327 -18.25 -10.94 -14.76
N LYS A 328 -17.31 -11.25 -13.86
CA LYS A 328 -16.80 -12.63 -13.67
C LYS A 328 -17.67 -13.46 -12.72
N LEU A 329 -18.59 -12.83 -12.00
CA LEU A 329 -19.50 -13.49 -11.06
C LEU A 329 -20.87 -13.83 -11.68
N LEU A 330 -21.15 -13.28 -12.87
CA LEU A 330 -22.32 -13.57 -13.69
C LEU A 330 -22.03 -14.74 -14.63
#